data_AF-A0A7V4J415-F1
#
_entry.id   AF-A0A7V4J415-F1
#
_cell.length_a   1.000
_cell.length_b   1.000
_cell.length_c   1.000
_cell.angle_alpha   90.00
_cell.angle_beta   90.00
_cell.angle_gamma   90.00
#
_symmetry.space_group_name_H-M   'P 1'
#
loop_
_entity.id
_entity.type
_entity.pdbx_description
1 polymer ?
#
loop_
_entity_poly.entity_id
_entity_poly.type
_entity_poly.pdbx_seq_one_letter_code
_entity_poly.pdbx_strand_id
1 'polypeptide(L)' 'MLAQSYLNKAIELVQRLRDEQLQAIEQAAEVITTAIEAGHTLYAWGGPHSSLPVQDIFWRAGGLALVNPL' A
#
# COMPACT_ATOMS: atom_id res chain seq x y z
N MET A 1 -26.19 -13.56 10.50
CA MET A 1 -25.47 -14.61 9.72
C MET A 1 -23.98 -14.33 9.74
N LEU A 2 -23.12 -15.37 9.66
CA LEU A 2 -21.66 -15.19 9.69
C LEU A 2 -21.13 -14.31 8.56
N ALA A 3 -21.65 -14.47 7.33
CA ALA A 3 -21.26 -13.64 6.19
C ALA A 3 -21.52 -12.14 6.42
N GLN A 4 -22.67 -11.79 7.00
CA GLN A 4 -22.99 -10.40 7.33
C GLN A 4 -22.05 -9.83 8.39
N SER A 5 -21.72 -10.61 9.43
CA SER A 5 -20.76 -10.19 10.47
C SER A 5 -19.37 -9.98 9.89
N TYR A 6 -18.93 -10.83 8.98
CA TYR A 6 -17.63 -10.71 8.30
C TYR A 6 -17.56 -9.42 7.48
N LEU A 7 -18.57 -9.15 6.66
CA LEU A 7 -18.63 -7.93 5.84
C LEU A 7 -18.70 -6.67 6.71
N ASN A 8 -19.48 -6.67 7.79
CA ASN A 8 -19.54 -5.56 8.73
C ASN A 8 -18.15 -5.30 9.35
N LYS A 9 -17.41 -6.35 9.72
CA LYS A 9 -16.07 -6.18 10.29
C LYS A 9 -15.05 -5.67 9.27
N ALA A 10 -15.13 -6.13 8.02
CA ALA A 10 -14.27 -5.62 6.95
C ALA A 10 -14.51 -4.11 6.72
N ILE A 11 -15.78 -3.68 6.69
CA ILE A 11 -16.14 -2.25 6.56
C ILE A 11 -15.59 -1.43 7.73
N GLU A 12 -15.74 -1.92 8.97
CA GLU A 12 -15.20 -1.27 10.17
C GLU A 12 -13.67 -1.08 10.06
N LEU A 13 -12.93 -2.09 9.59
CA LEU A 13 -11.49 -2.00 9.42
C LEU A 13 -11.09 -0.95 8.36
N VAL A 14 -11.84 -0.86 7.26
CA VAL A 14 -11.60 0.16 6.23
C VAL A 14 -11.90 1.57 6.78
N GLN A 15 -12.96 1.73 7.58
CA GLN A 15 -13.26 3.01 8.24
C GLN A 15 -12.14 3.44 9.19
N ARG A 16 -11.64 2.51 10.02
CA ARG A 16 -10.51 2.78 10.91
C ARG A 16 -9.24 3.14 10.15
N LEU A 17 -8.94 2.44 9.06
CA LEU A 17 -7.80 2.80 8.20
C LEU A 17 -7.93 4.25 7.70
N ARG A 18 -9.12 4.65 7.21
CA ARG A 18 -9.37 6.02 6.75
C ARG A 18 -9.17 7.03 7.90
N ASP A 19 -9.72 6.74 9.08
CA ASP A 19 -9.73 7.71 10.17
C ASP A 19 -8.39 7.81 10.91
N GLU A 20 -7.61 6.71 10.94
CA GLU A 20 -6.38 6.60 11.74
C GLU A 20 -5.09 6.65 10.90
N GLN A 21 -5.10 6.27 9.62
CA GLN A 21 -3.86 6.01 8.85
C GLN A 21 -3.61 6.94 7.66
N LEU A 22 -4.55 7.82 7.28
CA LEU A 22 -4.35 8.71 6.12
C LEU A 22 -3.10 9.59 6.24
N GLN A 23 -2.85 10.16 7.42
CA GLN A 23 -1.66 10.98 7.65
C GLN A 23 -0.35 10.19 7.46
N ALA A 24 -0.31 8.93 7.91
CA ALA A 24 0.87 8.09 7.73
C ALA A 24 1.09 7.71 6.24
N ILE A 25 0.00 7.52 5.49
CA ILE A 25 0.06 7.26 4.04
C ILE A 25 0.59 8.50 3.30
N GLU A 26 0.13 9.70 3.67
CA GLU A 26 0.62 10.95 3.10
C GLU A 26 2.12 11.15 3.37
N GLN A 27 2.56 10.92 4.61
CA GLN A 27 3.99 10.98 4.97
C GLN A 27 4.83 9.97 4.20
N ALA A 28 4.34 8.74 4.02
CA ALA A 28 5.03 7.73 3.22
C ALA A 28 5.14 8.17 1.74
N ALA A 29 4.09 8.79 1.19
CA ALA A 29 4.12 9.34 -0.16
C ALA A 29 5.18 10.44 -0.28
N GLU A 30 5.26 11.38 0.66
CA GLU A 30 6.27 12.45 0.68
C GLU A 30 7.71 11.90 0.70
N VAL A 31 7.97 10.87 1.52
CA VAL A 31 9.28 10.22 1.58
C VAL A 31 9.64 9.58 0.24
N ILE A 32 8.69 8.86 -0.37
CA ILE A 32 8.89 8.19 -1.67
C ILE A 32 9.13 9.23 -2.78
N THR A 33 8.33 10.28 -2.85
CA THR A 33 8.47 11.32 -3.89
C THR A 33 9.78 12.08 -3.73
N THR A 34 10.15 12.46 -2.51
CA THR A 34 11.43 13.13 -2.24
C THR A 34 12.62 12.28 -2.70
N ALA A 35 12.60 10.97 -2.44
CA ALA A 35 13.65 10.07 -2.89
C ALA A 35 13.72 9.98 -4.42
N ILE A 36 12.57 9.91 -5.09
CA ILE A 36 12.49 9.86 -6.56
C ILE A 36 12.99 11.16 -7.19
N GLU A 37 12.63 12.32 -6.64
CA GLU A 37 13.11 13.62 -7.12
C GLU A 37 14.62 13.77 -6.96
N ALA A 38 15.21 13.13 -5.96
CA ALA A 38 16.66 13.03 -5.77
C ALA A 38 17.35 12.01 -6.71
N GLY A 39 16.61 11.36 -7.61
CA GLY A 39 17.14 10.39 -8.58
C GLY A 39 17.21 8.95 -8.08
N HIS A 40 16.53 8.61 -6.98
CA HIS A 40 16.45 7.24 -6.47
C HIS A 40 15.24 6.47 -7.04
N THR A 41 15.17 5.19 -6.72
CA THR A 41 14.09 4.28 -7.14
C THR A 41 13.51 3.55 -5.92
N LEU A 42 12.25 3.14 -6.00
CA LEU A 42 11.57 2.46 -4.90
C LEU A 42 11.79 0.96 -5.01
N TYR A 43 12.30 0.35 -3.93
CA TYR A 43 12.36 -1.10 -3.78
C TYR A 43 11.33 -1.56 -2.74
N ALA A 44 10.60 -2.62 -3.05
CA ALA A 44 9.55 -3.17 -2.19
C ALA A 44 9.77 -4.67 -1.95
N TRP A 45 9.55 -5.11 -0.71
CA TRP A 45 9.73 -6.50 -0.29
C TRP A 45 8.64 -6.91 0.70
N GLY A 46 8.31 -8.20 0.70
CA GLY A 46 7.49 -8.81 1.73
C GLY A 46 7.66 -10.33 1.78
N GLY A 47 7.49 -10.90 2.96
CA GLY A 47 7.33 -12.36 3.15
C GLY A 47 6.02 -12.89 2.55
N PRO A 48 5.62 -14.16 2.80
CA PRO A 48 4.64 -14.89 1.99
C PRO A 48 3.35 -14.14 1.63
N HIS A 49 2.51 -13.78 2.62
CA HIS A 49 1.27 -13.04 2.33
C HIS A 49 1.53 -11.54 2.10
N SER A 50 2.58 -11.00 2.70
CA SER A 50 3.02 -9.61 2.52
C SER A 50 3.71 -9.35 1.17
N SER A 51 3.93 -10.37 0.34
CA SER A 51 4.41 -10.18 -1.03
C SER A 51 3.27 -9.80 -1.97
N LEU A 52 2.00 -10.02 -1.59
CA LEU A 52 0.85 -9.67 -2.42
C LEU A 52 0.77 -8.16 -2.70
N PRO A 53 0.92 -7.26 -1.72
CA PRO A 53 0.99 -5.83 -2.00
C PRO A 53 2.15 -5.43 -2.93
N VAL A 54 3.32 -6.09 -2.81
CA VAL A 54 4.47 -5.84 -3.70
C VAL A 54 4.14 -6.23 -5.14
N GLN A 55 3.52 -7.39 -5.32
CA GLN A 55 3.08 -7.87 -6.63
C GLN A 55 1.99 -6.97 -7.23
N ASP A 56 1.09 -6.42 -6.40
CA ASP A 56 0.01 -5.54 -6.84
C ASP A 56 0.53 -4.19 -7.38
N ILE A 57 1.60 -3.65 -6.78
CA ILE A 57 2.18 -2.37 -7.20
C ILE A 57 3.26 -2.50 -8.29
N PHE A 58 3.82 -3.69 -8.49
CA PHE A 58 4.85 -3.92 -9.51
C PHE A 58 4.22 -4.15 -10.89
N TRP A 59 4.53 -3.25 -11.84
CA TRP A 59 4.15 -3.39 -13.26
C TRP A 59 2.65 -3.54 -13.54
N ARG A 60 1.78 -3.11 -12.62
CA ARG A 60 0.34 -3.03 -12.92
C ARG A 60 0.06 -1.90 -13.91
N ALA A 61 -1.06 -2.01 -14.62
CA ALA A 61 -1.59 -0.90 -15.41
C ALA A 61 -1.84 0.31 -14.49
N GLY A 62 -1.27 1.46 -14.85
CA GLY A 62 -1.31 2.69 -14.03
C GLY A 62 -0.40 2.67 -12.79
N GLY A 63 0.53 1.71 -12.70
CA GLY A 63 1.55 1.66 -11.65
C GLY A 63 2.71 2.62 -11.90
N LEU A 64 3.44 2.94 -10.84
CA LEU A 64 4.65 3.76 -10.91
C LEU A 64 5.81 2.92 -11.47
N ALA A 65 6.41 3.36 -12.58
CA ALA A 65 7.47 2.62 -13.27
C ALA A 65 8.74 2.41 -12.41
N LEU A 66 8.94 3.25 -11.39
CA LEU A 66 10.12 3.21 -10.50
C LEU A 66 9.96 2.27 -9.31
N VAL A 67 8.97 1.39 -9.30
CA VAL A 67 8.80 0.34 -8.29
C VAL A 67 9.51 -0.93 -8.74
N ASN A 68 10.39 -1.46 -7.89
CA ASN A 68 11.14 -2.68 -8.13
C ASN A 68 10.92 -3.68 -6.98
N PRO A 69 10.62 -4.96 -7.25
CA PRO A 69 10.56 -5.97 -6.22
C PRO A 69 11.98 -6.38 -5.80
N LEU A 70 12.13 -6.79 -4.54
CA LEU A 70 13.33 -7.45 -4.01
C LEU A 70 13.10 -8.94 -3.78
#